data_AF-A0A962NGT0-F1
#
_entry.id   AF-A0A962NGT0-F1
#
_cell.length_a   1.000
_cell.length_b   1.000
_cell.length_c   1.000
_cell.angle_alpha   90.00
_cell.angle_beta   90.00
_cell.angle_gamma   90.00
#
_symmetry.space_group_name_H-M   'P 1'
#
loop_
_entity.id
_entity.type
_entity.pdbx_description
1 polymer ?
#
loop_
_entity_poly.entity_id
_entity_poly.type
_entity_poly.pdbx_seq_one_letter_code
_entity_poly.pdbx_strand_id
1 'polypeptide(L)'
;MSGTASYRWMAGVWALLTASLVQAQALGPPPVPPQNPQIPAKIALGKVLFWDEQLSVTGTVACGSCHRPQASGSDPRTPLAGLASTHPGPDGQFGSDDDIHGSAGVPAHVAEGDYYPIAHFGLAPQVGRRKSPSIYDAAFAPRLFWDGRAEGRFVDPDSGIELIPSGAALENQALQPLVDTAEMGHVGNQFADAAARIDGALPLQFASDLPTELVSFIADRDYRQLFDEVFGTPQVSAARIAMALASYQRELAKTVVPWDLEQQGIPTLTAQELEGRQQFQRLRCQFCHAGPRHADNSFRYIGVRPVDEDLGRFEVTGSSSQRGAFRVPSLRNIALRGPFMHNGGLATLGEVLDFYVRGGDFDAPNKDGLIAPGFLSESQKVDLLAYLEGALTDPRIAAELPPYDRPTLFSESPRAPEIVGPGRAGALGEPRIIAVEPPWIGSDNFTIGLDQVPAGVSATLVIALADPGLTVEVPAGNIASLPATVLNGGFPAGGHLSVQLDLSTRPELDGQTILGRWYVADPTAPAGLAISPAFRARVFGGSENLRIDGFE
;
A
#
# COMPACT_ATOMS: atom_id res chain seq x y z
N MET A 1 88.13 18.47 6.53
CA MET A 1 88.30 17.04 6.86
C MET A 1 87.67 16.79 8.22
N SER A 2 86.77 15.80 8.29
CA SER A 2 86.19 15.13 9.48
C SER A 2 85.59 16.02 10.59
N GLY A 3 84.29 16.10 10.86
CA GLY A 3 83.22 15.10 10.73
C GLY A 3 82.98 14.43 12.08
N THR A 4 81.81 14.66 12.69
CA THR A 4 81.00 13.70 13.46
C THR A 4 79.64 14.34 13.76
N ALA A 5 78.61 13.84 13.09
CA ALA A 5 77.22 14.14 13.35
C ALA A 5 76.70 13.24 14.49
N SER A 6 76.04 13.84 15.48
CA SER A 6 75.30 13.13 16.52
C SER A 6 73.81 13.38 16.34
N TYR A 7 73.12 12.36 15.80
CA TYR A 7 71.67 12.28 15.72
C TYR A 7 71.09 12.17 17.14
N ARG A 8 70.36 13.20 17.59
CA ARG A 8 69.46 13.09 18.76
C ARG A 8 68.07 12.72 18.25
N TRP A 9 67.65 11.53 18.61
CA TRP A 9 66.31 10.98 18.42
C TRP A 9 65.27 11.91 19.04
N MET A 10 64.37 12.45 18.22
CA MET A 10 63.11 13.02 18.68
C MET A 10 62.24 11.86 19.17
N ALA A 11 61.99 11.82 20.48
CA ALA A 11 60.97 10.95 21.05
C ALA A 11 59.62 11.38 20.49
N GLY A 12 59.03 10.53 19.66
CA GLY A 12 57.71 10.72 19.07
C GLY A 12 56.66 10.82 20.17
N VAL A 13 55.90 11.91 20.13
CA VAL A 13 54.61 12.02 20.83
C VAL A 13 53.67 11.04 20.13
N TRP A 14 53.43 9.89 20.75
CA TRP A 14 52.35 9.00 20.37
C TRP A 14 51.03 9.71 20.67
N ALA A 15 50.44 10.32 19.65
CA ALA A 15 49.04 10.68 19.69
C ALA A 15 48.25 9.36 19.78
N LEU A 16 47.80 9.02 20.99
CA LEU A 16 46.75 8.03 21.19
C LEU A 16 45.50 8.58 20.50
N LEU A 17 45.29 8.19 19.24
CA LEU A 17 43.98 8.20 18.61
C LEU A 17 43.13 7.23 19.42
N THR A 18 42.47 7.73 20.46
CA THR A 18 41.31 7.04 21.02
C THR A 18 40.30 6.96 19.89
N ALA A 19 40.22 5.80 19.23
CA ALA A 19 39.06 5.44 18.45
C ALA A 19 37.86 5.70 19.36
N SER A 20 37.09 6.73 19.04
CA SER A 20 35.82 6.96 19.73
C SER A 20 35.02 5.69 19.46
N LEU A 21 34.85 4.87 20.49
CA LEU A 21 33.85 3.81 20.50
C LEU A 21 32.54 4.54 20.28
N VAL A 22 32.09 4.61 19.03
CA VAL A 22 30.69 4.87 18.73
C VAL A 22 29.96 3.67 19.32
N GLN A 23 29.56 3.79 20.58
CA GLN A 23 28.63 2.85 21.18
C GLN A 23 27.42 2.84 20.24
N ALA A 24 27.13 1.66 19.68
CA ALA A 24 25.98 1.51 18.83
C ALA A 24 24.73 1.85 19.65
N GLN A 25 24.08 2.95 19.29
CA GLN A 25 22.87 3.40 19.95
C GLN A 25 21.74 2.45 19.61
N ALA A 26 20.93 2.06 20.60
CA ALA A 26 19.64 1.44 20.31
C ALA A 26 18.80 2.39 19.44
N LEU A 27 17.88 1.83 18.65
CA LEU A 27 17.00 2.59 17.74
C LEU A 27 16.33 3.81 18.42
N GLY A 28 15.98 3.68 19.71
CA GLY A 28 15.36 4.72 20.50
C GLY A 28 13.89 4.97 20.12
N PRO A 29 13.16 5.80 20.87
CA PRO A 29 11.81 6.20 20.47
C PRO A 29 11.85 7.09 19.22
N PRO A 30 10.87 6.99 18.31
CA PRO A 30 10.81 7.88 17.16
C PRO A 30 10.50 9.34 17.57
N PRO A 31 10.85 10.33 16.74
CA PRO A 31 10.44 11.71 16.95
C PRO A 31 8.91 11.86 17.04
N VAL A 32 8.46 12.54 18.10
CA VAL A 32 7.05 12.88 18.33
C VAL A 32 6.91 14.40 18.30
N PRO A 33 6.16 14.99 17.35
CA PRO A 33 5.93 16.42 17.36
C PRO A 33 5.08 16.80 18.58
N PRO A 34 5.41 17.90 19.31
CA PRO A 34 4.67 18.30 20.52
C PRO A 34 3.17 18.50 20.32
N GLN A 35 2.76 18.89 19.11
CA GLN A 35 1.37 19.14 18.72
C GLN A 35 0.57 17.85 18.48
N ASN A 36 1.24 16.70 18.32
CA ASN A 36 0.61 15.39 18.18
C ASN A 36 1.20 14.38 19.19
N PRO A 37 0.99 14.58 20.51
CA PRO A 37 1.58 13.74 21.55
C PRO A 37 1.02 12.32 21.53
N GLN A 38 1.84 11.31 21.82
CA GLN A 38 1.36 9.93 21.92
C GLN A 38 0.45 9.73 23.12
N ILE A 39 -0.81 9.36 22.88
CA ILE A 39 -1.76 8.96 23.93
C ILE A 39 -2.40 7.62 23.52
N PRO A 40 -2.67 6.70 24.46
CA PRO A 40 -3.17 5.36 24.13
C PRO A 40 -4.44 5.36 23.26
N ALA A 41 -5.44 6.17 23.61
CA ALA A 41 -6.69 6.27 22.84
C ALA A 41 -6.48 6.74 21.40
N LYS A 42 -5.51 7.64 21.15
CA LYS A 42 -5.18 8.11 19.78
C LYS A 42 -4.43 7.06 18.98
N ILE A 43 -3.56 6.30 19.62
CA ILE A 43 -2.86 5.15 19.00
C ILE A 43 -3.90 4.10 18.60
N ALA A 44 -4.84 3.78 19.50
CA ALA A 44 -5.92 2.84 19.22
C ALA A 44 -6.83 3.33 18.08
N LEU A 45 -7.27 4.60 18.09
CA LEU A 45 -8.01 5.20 16.98
C LEU A 45 -7.21 5.17 15.67
N GLY A 46 -5.90 5.43 15.73
CA GLY A 46 -5.01 5.28 14.57
C GLY A 46 -4.95 3.86 14.04
N LYS A 47 -4.92 2.84 14.91
CA LYS A 47 -4.95 1.42 14.53
C LYS A 47 -6.28 1.07 13.88
N VAL A 48 -7.40 1.54 14.44
CA VAL A 48 -8.73 1.39 13.84
C VAL A 48 -8.77 1.96 12.42
N LEU A 49 -8.41 3.23 12.25
CA LEU A 49 -8.40 3.90 10.94
C LEU A 49 -7.46 3.22 9.93
N PHE A 50 -6.29 2.76 10.37
CA PHE A 50 -5.31 2.11 9.50
C PHE A 50 -5.85 0.84 8.83
N TRP A 51 -6.76 0.14 9.52
CA TRP A 51 -7.36 -1.11 9.05
C TRP A 51 -8.80 -0.95 8.52
N ASP A 52 -9.33 0.28 8.42
CA ASP A 52 -10.71 0.49 8.00
C ASP A 52 -10.81 0.78 6.49
N GLU A 53 -11.39 -0.18 5.76
CA GLU A 53 -11.57 -0.06 4.31
C GLU A 53 -12.61 1.00 3.93
N GLN A 54 -13.45 1.44 4.88
CA GLN A 54 -14.40 2.54 4.69
C GLN A 54 -13.72 3.88 4.35
N LEU A 55 -12.41 4.00 4.58
CA LEU A 55 -11.64 5.17 4.17
C LEU A 55 -11.43 5.24 2.65
N SER A 56 -11.46 4.13 1.91
CA SER A 56 -11.45 4.19 0.45
C SER A 56 -12.85 4.43 -0.10
N VAL A 57 -12.88 5.07 -1.25
CA VAL A 57 -14.09 5.36 -2.04
C VAL A 57 -14.96 4.13 -2.35
N THR A 58 -14.34 2.95 -2.51
CA THR A 58 -15.04 1.68 -2.79
C THR A 58 -15.30 0.85 -1.53
N GLY A 59 -14.79 1.23 -0.36
CA GLY A 59 -14.89 0.38 0.83
C GLY A 59 -14.06 -0.91 0.76
N THR A 60 -13.05 -0.98 -0.13
CA THR A 60 -12.26 -2.22 -0.40
C THR A 60 -10.75 -2.07 -0.20
N VAL A 61 -10.28 -0.89 0.23
CA VAL A 61 -8.86 -0.62 0.45
C VAL A 61 -8.69 0.16 1.75
N ALA A 62 -7.86 -0.35 2.64
CA ALA A 62 -7.36 0.36 3.82
C ALA A 62 -5.84 0.58 3.67
N CYS A 63 -5.23 1.36 4.57
CA CYS A 63 -3.77 1.41 4.66
C CYS A 63 -3.19 -0.02 4.84
N GLY A 64 -3.86 -0.80 5.68
CA GLY A 64 -3.54 -2.20 5.93
C GLY A 64 -3.68 -3.14 4.74
N SER A 65 -4.45 -2.81 3.70
CA SER A 65 -4.54 -3.64 2.48
C SER A 65 -3.18 -3.72 1.77
N CYS A 66 -2.44 -2.60 1.75
CA CYS A 66 -1.13 -2.45 1.09
C CYS A 66 0.06 -2.55 2.05
N HIS A 67 -0.16 -2.49 3.37
CA HIS A 67 0.91 -2.45 4.36
C HIS A 67 0.73 -3.55 5.42
N ARG A 68 1.07 -4.78 5.04
CA ARG A 68 0.81 -5.99 5.86
C ARG A 68 2.00 -6.40 6.71
N PRO A 69 1.79 -6.78 7.99
CA PRO A 69 2.85 -7.27 8.86
C PRO A 69 3.69 -8.40 8.26
N GLN A 70 3.05 -9.44 7.70
CA GLN A 70 3.74 -10.55 7.05
C GLN A 70 4.73 -10.14 5.93
N ALA A 71 4.54 -8.96 5.32
CA ALA A 71 5.44 -8.39 4.32
C ALA A 71 6.28 -7.21 4.86
N SER A 72 6.51 -7.16 6.18
CA SER A 72 7.14 -6.02 6.86
C SER A 72 6.49 -4.67 6.50
N GLY A 73 5.17 -4.60 6.50
CA GLY A 73 4.46 -3.36 6.21
C GLY A 73 4.57 -2.92 4.75
N SER A 74 4.94 -3.82 3.84
CA SER A 74 4.75 -3.69 2.39
C SER A 74 3.54 -4.53 1.96
N ASP A 75 3.23 -4.55 0.67
CA ASP A 75 2.12 -5.30 0.09
C ASP A 75 2.57 -6.70 -0.35
N PRO A 76 2.02 -7.79 0.24
CA PRO A 76 2.30 -9.17 -0.18
C PRO A 76 1.57 -9.56 -1.47
N ARG A 77 0.61 -8.75 -1.94
CA ARG A 77 -0.17 -9.00 -3.16
C ARG A 77 0.56 -8.56 -4.43
N THR A 78 1.87 -8.29 -4.35
CA THR A 78 2.68 -7.77 -5.46
C THR A 78 3.72 -8.77 -5.99
N PRO A 79 3.34 -10.00 -6.40
CA PRO A 79 4.29 -10.91 -7.01
C PRO A 79 4.73 -10.41 -8.40
N LEU A 80 5.97 -10.69 -8.79
CA LEU A 80 6.48 -10.31 -10.12
C LEU A 80 5.64 -10.88 -11.28
N ALA A 81 5.08 -12.09 -11.09
CA ALA A 81 4.33 -12.78 -12.15
C ALA A 81 2.84 -12.39 -12.23
N GLY A 82 2.37 -11.40 -11.45
CA GLY A 82 0.95 -11.07 -11.33
C GLY A 82 0.56 -9.77 -12.04
N LEU A 83 -0.19 -9.86 -13.14
CA LEU A 83 -0.73 -8.67 -13.85
C LEU A 83 -1.63 -7.80 -12.95
N ALA A 84 -2.30 -8.38 -11.97
CA ALA A 84 -3.15 -7.66 -11.02
C ALA A 84 -2.37 -6.66 -10.14
N SER A 85 -1.04 -6.77 -10.08
CA SER A 85 -0.14 -5.93 -9.31
C SER A 85 0.97 -5.29 -10.15
N THR A 86 0.78 -5.24 -11.48
CA THR A 86 1.74 -4.67 -12.42
C THR A 86 1.17 -3.39 -13.02
N HIS A 87 1.98 -2.33 -13.02
CA HIS A 87 1.77 -1.14 -13.84
C HIS A 87 2.68 -1.27 -15.08
N PRO A 88 2.17 -1.01 -16.30
CA PRO A 88 2.85 -1.27 -17.58
C PRO A 88 3.94 -0.23 -17.93
N GLY A 89 4.55 0.37 -16.90
CA GLY A 89 5.54 1.44 -17.08
C GLY A 89 5.12 2.65 -17.93
N PRO A 90 6.10 3.49 -18.28
CA PRO A 90 5.96 4.56 -19.27
C PRO A 90 5.60 4.10 -20.70
N ASP A 91 6.00 2.90 -21.14
CA ASP A 91 5.74 2.45 -22.52
C ASP A 91 4.31 1.91 -22.74
N GLY A 92 3.59 1.61 -21.67
CA GLY A 92 2.21 1.13 -21.70
C GLY A 92 2.06 -0.33 -22.13
N GLN A 93 3.11 -1.15 -22.05
CA GLN A 93 3.11 -2.55 -22.45
C GLN A 93 3.44 -3.45 -21.27
N PHE A 94 2.49 -4.31 -20.89
CA PHE A 94 2.77 -5.35 -19.89
C PHE A 94 3.81 -6.36 -20.40
N GLY A 95 4.68 -6.79 -19.50
CA GLY A 95 5.76 -7.74 -19.78
C GLY A 95 7.02 -7.09 -20.36
N SER A 96 7.11 -5.77 -20.34
CA SER A 96 8.32 -5.01 -20.69
C SER A 96 9.30 -4.98 -19.51
N ASP A 97 10.55 -4.55 -19.76
CA ASP A 97 11.54 -4.29 -18.71
C ASP A 97 11.15 -3.07 -17.83
N ASP A 98 10.22 -2.26 -18.32
CA ASP A 98 9.77 -1.01 -17.70
C ASP A 98 8.52 -1.21 -16.80
N ASP A 99 8.05 -2.45 -16.66
CA ASP A 99 7.01 -2.82 -15.71
C ASP A 99 7.37 -2.42 -14.28
N ILE A 100 6.35 -2.06 -13.51
CA ILE A 100 6.45 -1.69 -12.10
C ILE A 100 5.51 -2.61 -11.32
N HIS A 101 6.04 -3.26 -10.28
CA HIS A 101 5.25 -4.11 -9.41
C HIS A 101 4.87 -3.33 -8.15
N GLY A 102 3.61 -2.92 -8.09
CA GLY A 102 3.04 -2.02 -7.09
C GLY A 102 1.77 -2.58 -6.48
N SER A 103 1.24 -1.84 -5.50
CA SER A 103 -0.03 -2.20 -4.87
C SER A 103 -1.20 -1.91 -5.79
N ALA A 104 -2.13 -2.86 -5.89
CA ALA A 104 -3.45 -2.63 -6.45
C ALA A 104 -4.29 -1.82 -5.47
N GLY A 105 -4.80 -0.66 -5.92
CA GLY A 105 -5.74 0.17 -5.20
C GLY A 105 -7.18 -0.05 -5.68
N VAL A 106 -7.83 1.01 -6.12
CA VAL A 106 -9.24 0.99 -6.56
C VAL A 106 -9.39 1.08 -8.09
N PRO A 107 -10.50 0.53 -8.66
CA PRO A 107 -10.89 0.83 -10.04
C PRO A 107 -11.05 2.34 -10.26
N ALA A 108 -10.83 2.81 -11.48
CA ALA A 108 -11.04 4.22 -11.79
C ALA A 108 -12.54 4.56 -11.82
N HIS A 109 -12.93 5.62 -11.10
CA HIS A 109 -14.31 6.13 -11.07
C HIS A 109 -14.35 7.62 -10.77
N VAL A 110 -15.51 8.21 -11.03
CA VAL A 110 -15.86 9.60 -10.70
C VAL A 110 -16.53 9.69 -9.32
N ALA A 111 -16.77 10.92 -8.84
CA ALA A 111 -17.36 11.16 -7.53
C ALA A 111 -18.75 10.54 -7.36
N GLU A 112 -19.49 10.43 -8.47
CA GLU A 112 -20.80 9.79 -8.51
C GLU A 112 -20.72 8.28 -8.30
N GLY A 113 -19.53 7.66 -8.36
CA GLY A 113 -19.32 6.21 -8.24
C GLY A 113 -19.24 5.46 -9.57
N ASP A 114 -19.47 6.12 -10.70
CA ASP A 114 -19.40 5.48 -12.02
C ASP A 114 -17.97 5.08 -12.37
N TYR A 115 -17.74 3.78 -12.59
CA TYR A 115 -16.48 3.28 -13.10
C TYR A 115 -16.26 3.66 -14.57
N TYR A 116 -15.02 3.99 -14.91
CA TYR A 116 -14.60 4.22 -16.29
C TYR A 116 -13.27 3.53 -16.58
N PRO A 117 -13.06 3.04 -17.81
CA PRO A 117 -11.84 2.33 -18.15
C PRO A 117 -10.69 3.32 -18.30
N ILE A 118 -9.55 3.00 -17.71
CA ILE A 118 -8.29 3.69 -18.00
C ILE A 118 -7.39 2.84 -18.89
N ALA A 119 -6.43 3.47 -19.57
CA ALA A 119 -5.46 2.75 -20.39
C ALA A 119 -4.82 1.61 -19.60
N HIS A 120 -4.67 0.45 -20.25
CA HIS A 120 -4.02 -0.78 -19.74
C HIS A 120 -4.77 -1.55 -18.64
N PHE A 121 -5.49 -0.89 -17.73
CA PHE A 121 -6.28 -1.57 -16.69
C PHE A 121 -7.75 -1.79 -17.12
N GLY A 122 -8.25 -0.91 -17.99
CA GLY A 122 -9.67 -0.66 -18.18
C GLY A 122 -10.40 -0.55 -16.84
N LEU A 123 -11.38 -1.41 -16.53
CA LEU A 123 -12.11 -1.38 -15.27
C LEU A 123 -11.40 -2.11 -14.11
N ALA A 124 -10.29 -2.81 -14.33
CA ALA A 124 -9.57 -3.46 -13.22
C ALA A 124 -9.02 -2.42 -12.22
N PRO A 125 -8.79 -2.80 -10.96
CA PRO A 125 -8.07 -1.97 -10.01
C PRO A 125 -6.76 -1.43 -10.59
N GLN A 126 -6.47 -0.18 -10.27
CA GLN A 126 -5.27 0.50 -10.74
C GLN A 126 -4.07 0.09 -9.89
N VAL A 127 -2.89 0.07 -10.51
CA VAL A 127 -1.63 -0.19 -9.80
C VAL A 127 -0.79 1.09 -9.81
N GLY A 128 -0.28 1.48 -8.65
CA GLY A 128 0.56 2.68 -8.53
C GLY A 128 1.90 2.56 -9.26
N ARG A 129 2.55 3.71 -9.50
CA ARG A 129 3.85 3.79 -10.21
C ARG A 129 5.08 3.46 -9.35
N ARG A 130 4.88 3.05 -8.10
CA ARG A 130 5.97 2.65 -7.19
C ARG A 130 5.49 1.52 -6.29
N LYS A 131 6.42 0.67 -5.85
CA LYS A 131 6.16 -0.33 -4.84
C LYS A 131 5.88 0.33 -3.49
N SER A 132 4.88 -0.15 -2.77
CA SER A 132 4.59 0.30 -1.40
C SER A 132 5.79 0.07 -0.48
N PRO A 133 6.36 1.13 0.13
CA PRO A 133 7.48 0.98 1.05
C PRO A 133 7.02 0.38 2.39
N SER A 134 7.98 -0.19 3.14
CA SER A 134 7.74 -0.58 4.54
C SER A 134 7.32 0.62 5.38
N ILE A 135 6.26 0.45 6.18
CA ILE A 135 5.83 1.41 7.20
C ILE A 135 6.59 1.24 8.53
N TYR A 136 7.22 0.09 8.75
CA TYR A 136 8.06 -0.12 9.92
C TYR A 136 9.30 0.77 9.81
N ASP A 137 9.61 1.45 10.92
CA ASP A 137 10.61 2.53 11.05
C ASP A 137 10.35 3.81 10.25
N ALA A 138 9.20 3.95 9.57
CA ALA A 138 8.85 5.16 8.83
C ALA A 138 8.84 6.41 9.74
N ALA A 139 8.45 6.23 10.99
CA ALA A 139 8.42 7.27 12.01
C ALA A 139 9.76 7.98 12.28
N PHE A 140 10.90 7.37 11.93
CA PHE A 140 12.23 7.98 12.08
C PHE A 140 12.69 8.77 10.85
N ALA A 141 11.93 8.73 9.75
CA ALA A 141 12.28 9.46 8.55
C ALA A 141 11.72 10.90 8.61
N PRO A 142 12.56 11.93 8.42
CA PRO A 142 12.10 13.32 8.39
C PRO A 142 11.32 13.67 7.11
N ARG A 143 11.39 12.80 6.10
CA ARG A 143 10.70 12.91 4.82
C ARG A 143 10.25 11.52 4.40
N LEU A 144 9.00 11.39 3.95
CA LEU A 144 8.37 10.13 3.57
C LEU A 144 7.98 10.09 2.08
N PHE A 145 7.52 8.92 1.64
CA PHE A 145 7.56 8.42 0.25
C PHE A 145 8.99 8.15 -0.26
N TRP A 146 9.08 7.54 -1.44
CA TRP A 146 10.35 7.26 -2.11
C TRP A 146 11.07 8.54 -2.56
N ASP A 147 10.35 9.57 -2.98
CA ASP A 147 10.87 10.87 -3.44
C ASP A 147 11.05 11.91 -2.31
N GLY A 148 10.47 11.65 -1.14
CA GLY A 148 10.52 12.54 0.01
C GLY A 148 9.51 13.69 -0.03
N ARG A 149 8.40 13.56 -0.78
CA ARG A 149 7.39 14.63 -0.94
C ARG A 149 6.56 14.91 0.32
N ALA A 150 6.49 13.96 1.25
CA ALA A 150 5.87 14.22 2.56
C ALA A 150 6.93 14.78 3.52
N GLU A 151 6.85 16.09 3.79
CA GLU A 151 7.83 16.83 4.58
C GLU A 151 7.40 17.04 6.05
N GLY A 152 8.25 17.71 6.84
CA GLY A 152 8.05 17.86 8.28
C GLY A 152 7.00 18.90 8.72
N ARG A 153 6.47 19.72 7.81
CA ARG A 153 5.49 20.78 8.13
C ARG A 153 4.08 20.31 7.74
N PHE A 154 3.13 20.33 8.68
CA PHE A 154 1.75 19.91 8.43
C PHE A 154 0.78 21.09 8.57
N VAL A 155 0.06 21.33 7.49
CA VAL A 155 -1.03 22.31 7.38
C VAL A 155 -2.30 21.51 7.22
N ASP A 156 -3.31 21.85 8.02
CA ASP A 156 -4.65 21.28 7.89
C ASP A 156 -5.17 21.54 6.46
N PRO A 157 -5.43 20.49 5.66
CA PRO A 157 -5.88 20.68 4.30
C PRO A 157 -7.25 21.33 4.21
N ASP A 158 -8.09 21.21 5.25
CA ASP A 158 -9.47 21.70 5.23
C ASP A 158 -9.52 23.20 5.58
N SER A 159 -8.72 23.63 6.57
CA SER A 159 -8.73 25.02 7.06
C SER A 159 -7.57 25.90 6.58
N GLY A 160 -6.49 25.30 6.05
CA GLY A 160 -5.25 26.00 5.70
C GLY A 160 -4.42 26.45 6.90
N ILE A 161 -4.81 26.09 8.13
CA ILE A 161 -4.10 26.45 9.36
C ILE A 161 -2.91 25.51 9.55
N GLU A 162 -1.74 26.08 9.84
CA GLU A 162 -0.58 25.28 10.23
C GLU A 162 -0.80 24.67 11.62
N LEU A 163 -0.76 23.34 11.69
CA LEU A 163 -0.96 22.60 12.94
C LEU A 163 0.36 22.08 13.52
N ILE A 164 1.31 21.68 12.67
CA ILE A 164 2.60 21.15 13.13
C ILE A 164 3.73 21.79 12.31
N PRO A 165 4.59 22.63 12.91
CA PRO A 165 5.63 23.34 12.17
C PRO A 165 6.80 22.44 11.71
N SER A 166 7.05 21.33 12.42
CA SER A 166 8.16 20.41 12.14
C SER A 166 7.90 19.00 12.69
N GLY A 167 8.44 17.96 12.04
CA GLY A 167 8.33 16.56 12.50
C GLY A 167 7.05 15.82 12.07
N ALA A 168 6.33 16.36 11.08
CA ALA A 168 5.01 15.92 10.67
C ALA A 168 4.96 15.10 9.35
N ALA A 169 6.07 14.44 8.99
CA ALA A 169 6.13 13.68 7.74
C ALA A 169 5.08 12.56 7.66
N LEU A 170 4.81 11.88 8.78
CA LEU A 170 3.79 10.84 8.85
C LEU A 170 2.38 11.41 8.66
N GLU A 171 2.07 12.55 9.27
CA GLU A 171 0.78 13.23 9.13
C GLU A 171 0.53 13.63 7.67
N ASN A 172 1.55 14.17 6.99
CA ASN A 172 1.47 14.47 5.55
C ASN A 172 1.32 13.21 4.70
N GLN A 173 2.10 12.17 4.98
CA GLN A 173 2.09 10.92 4.21
C GLN A 173 0.76 10.20 4.33
N ALA A 174 0.16 10.16 5.51
CA ALA A 174 -1.05 9.41 5.81
C ALA A 174 -2.27 9.89 5.01
N LEU A 175 -2.28 11.16 4.58
CA LEU A 175 -3.40 11.74 3.85
C LEU A 175 -3.36 11.48 2.35
N GLN A 176 -2.18 11.51 1.72
CA GLN A 176 -2.10 11.48 0.25
C GLN A 176 -2.78 10.26 -0.38
N PRO A 177 -2.65 9.02 0.17
CA PRO A 177 -3.36 7.86 -0.38
C PRO A 177 -4.88 8.02 -0.44
N LEU A 178 -5.47 8.75 0.51
CA LEU A 178 -6.92 8.96 0.59
C LEU A 178 -7.49 9.72 -0.61
N VAL A 179 -6.66 10.48 -1.33
CA VAL A 179 -7.08 11.28 -2.50
C VAL A 179 -6.40 10.84 -3.79
N ASP A 180 -5.45 9.90 -3.73
CA ASP A 180 -4.83 9.35 -4.92
C ASP A 180 -5.81 8.41 -5.63
N THR A 181 -6.07 8.69 -6.91
CA THR A 181 -7.08 7.97 -7.71
C THR A 181 -6.71 6.52 -7.97
N ALA A 182 -5.42 6.17 -7.91
CA ALA A 182 -4.95 4.80 -8.10
C ALA A 182 -4.84 4.04 -6.78
N GLU A 183 -4.95 4.71 -5.63
CA GLU A 183 -4.84 4.09 -4.30
C GLU A 183 -6.20 3.97 -3.62
N MET A 184 -6.75 5.05 -3.03
CA MET A 184 -7.99 5.01 -2.23
C MET A 184 -9.03 6.06 -2.62
N GLY A 185 -8.74 6.93 -3.60
CA GLY A 185 -9.59 8.05 -4.01
C GLY A 185 -10.22 7.87 -5.39
N HIS A 186 -11.01 8.87 -5.79
CA HIS A 186 -11.59 9.03 -7.13
C HIS A 186 -11.14 10.35 -7.74
N VAL A 187 -11.45 10.60 -9.01
CA VAL A 187 -11.12 11.89 -9.66
C VAL A 187 -11.81 13.04 -8.93
N GLY A 188 -11.03 14.06 -8.56
CA GLY A 188 -11.54 15.23 -7.85
C GLY A 188 -11.75 15.04 -6.34
N ASN A 189 -11.41 13.86 -5.80
CA ASN A 189 -11.54 13.57 -4.38
C ASN A 189 -10.71 14.55 -3.52
N GLN A 190 -11.31 15.04 -2.43
CA GLN A 190 -10.68 15.92 -1.45
C GLN A 190 -10.44 15.17 -0.13
N PHE A 191 -9.56 15.71 0.71
CA PHE A 191 -9.28 15.09 2.02
C PHE A 191 -10.50 15.09 2.94
N ALA A 192 -11.36 16.10 2.83
CA ALA A 192 -12.62 16.18 3.56
C ALA A 192 -13.59 15.04 3.20
N ASP A 193 -13.55 14.52 1.98
CA ASP A 193 -14.45 13.45 1.53
C ASP A 193 -14.17 12.14 2.29
N ALA A 194 -12.90 11.84 2.57
CA ALA A 194 -12.54 10.68 3.40
C ALA A 194 -13.04 10.83 4.85
N ALA A 195 -13.02 12.06 5.40
CA ALA A 195 -13.59 12.34 6.71
C ALA A 195 -15.12 12.21 6.73
N ALA A 196 -15.80 12.68 5.67
CA ALA A 196 -17.24 12.60 5.54
C ALA A 196 -17.74 11.15 5.43
N ARG A 197 -17.00 10.27 4.72
CA ARG A 197 -17.36 8.84 4.56
C ARG A 197 -17.51 8.10 5.88
N ILE A 198 -16.63 8.39 6.84
CA ILE A 198 -16.62 7.70 8.12
C ILE A 198 -17.35 8.48 9.23
N ASP A 199 -17.87 9.68 8.95
CA ASP A 199 -18.55 10.49 9.96
C ASP A 199 -19.86 9.83 10.41
N GLY A 200 -19.89 9.39 11.67
CA GLY A 200 -21.02 8.65 12.24
C GLY A 200 -21.09 7.17 11.82
N ALA A 201 -20.14 6.68 11.03
CA ALA A 201 -20.03 5.26 10.71
C ALA A 201 -19.52 4.45 11.91
N LEU A 202 -19.85 3.15 11.91
CA LEU A 202 -19.27 2.21 12.86
C LEU A 202 -17.84 1.87 12.42
N PRO A 203 -16.83 1.97 13.30
CA PRO A 203 -15.46 1.64 12.94
C PRO A 203 -15.29 0.14 12.64
N LEU A 204 -14.50 -0.16 11.60
CA LEU A 204 -14.21 -1.52 11.14
C LEU A 204 -15.48 -2.34 10.83
N GLN A 205 -16.51 -1.68 10.29
CA GLN A 205 -17.82 -2.28 10.06
C GLN A 205 -17.77 -3.53 9.16
N PHE A 206 -16.84 -3.56 8.21
CA PHE A 206 -16.71 -4.66 7.24
C PHE A 206 -15.63 -5.68 7.61
N ALA A 207 -14.84 -5.42 8.65
CA ALA A 207 -13.75 -6.31 9.07
C ALA A 207 -14.23 -7.38 10.07
N SER A 208 -13.48 -8.48 10.16
CA SER A 208 -13.68 -9.53 11.17
C SER A 208 -12.39 -9.81 11.95
N ASP A 209 -12.46 -10.74 12.90
CA ASP A 209 -11.30 -11.22 13.68
C ASP A 209 -10.51 -10.09 14.33
N LEU A 210 -11.23 -9.07 14.81
CA LEU A 210 -10.61 -7.90 15.41
C LEU A 210 -9.78 -8.34 16.63
N PRO A 211 -8.54 -7.82 16.76
CA PRO A 211 -7.78 -7.95 17.99
C PRO A 211 -8.58 -7.50 19.22
N THR A 212 -8.41 -8.20 20.34
CA THR A 212 -9.16 -7.93 21.59
C THR A 212 -9.04 -6.48 22.04
N GLU A 213 -7.88 -5.84 21.82
CA GLU A 213 -7.67 -4.43 22.12
C GLU A 213 -8.61 -3.53 21.29
N LEU A 214 -8.78 -3.80 19.99
CA LEU A 214 -9.68 -3.04 19.12
C LEU A 214 -11.13 -3.28 19.49
N VAL A 215 -11.53 -4.52 19.80
CA VAL A 215 -12.88 -4.83 20.28
C VAL A 215 -13.18 -4.03 21.55
N SER A 216 -12.25 -4.02 22.51
CA SER A 216 -12.41 -3.31 23.79
C SER A 216 -12.41 -1.79 23.61
N PHE A 217 -11.55 -1.27 22.72
CA PHE A 217 -11.48 0.15 22.44
C PHE A 217 -12.72 0.64 21.68
N ILE A 218 -13.16 -0.05 20.62
CA ILE A 218 -14.32 0.41 19.84
C ILE A 218 -15.60 0.24 20.68
N ALA A 219 -15.79 -0.93 21.30
CA ALA A 219 -17.05 -1.31 21.92
C ALA A 219 -18.25 -1.04 20.97
N ASP A 220 -19.26 -0.30 21.41
CA ASP A 220 -20.43 0.05 20.59
C ASP A 220 -20.41 1.49 20.07
N ARG A 221 -19.20 2.07 19.94
CA ARG A 221 -19.02 3.48 19.61
C ARG A 221 -18.84 3.72 18.11
N ASP A 222 -19.44 4.81 17.63
CA ASP A 222 -19.20 5.33 16.28
C ASP A 222 -17.91 6.19 16.24
N TYR A 223 -17.50 6.59 15.03
CA TYR A 223 -16.33 7.45 14.88
C TYR A 223 -16.48 8.81 15.58
N ARG A 224 -17.68 9.40 15.65
CA ARG A 224 -17.86 10.70 16.32
C ARG A 224 -17.52 10.60 17.81
N GLN A 225 -17.97 9.53 18.45
CA GLN A 225 -17.67 9.25 19.86
C GLN A 225 -16.18 8.94 20.09
N LEU A 226 -15.54 8.19 19.19
CA LEU A 226 -14.10 7.92 19.30
C LEU A 226 -13.26 9.19 19.08
N PHE A 227 -13.64 10.06 18.14
CA PHE A 227 -12.96 11.34 17.94
C PHE A 227 -13.19 12.30 19.11
N ASP A 228 -14.37 12.27 19.74
CA ASP A 228 -14.65 13.06 20.95
C ASP A 228 -13.76 12.64 22.12
N GLU A 229 -13.58 11.34 22.34
CA GLU A 229 -12.64 10.83 23.36
C GLU A 229 -11.20 11.30 23.11
N VAL A 230 -10.74 11.24 21.85
CA VAL A 230 -9.33 11.46 21.51
C VAL A 230 -8.98 12.95 21.36
N PHE A 231 -9.87 13.73 20.78
CA PHE A 231 -9.62 15.12 20.39
C PHE A 231 -10.49 16.13 21.16
N GLY A 232 -11.39 15.67 22.02
CA GLY A 232 -12.33 16.54 22.77
C GLY A 232 -13.41 17.17 21.88
N THR A 233 -13.66 16.59 20.71
CA THR A 233 -14.70 17.03 19.77
C THR A 233 -15.16 15.87 18.88
N PRO A 234 -16.46 15.73 18.60
CA PRO A 234 -16.98 14.67 17.75
C PRO A 234 -16.69 14.88 16.26
N GLN A 235 -16.07 16.01 15.89
CA GLN A 235 -15.83 16.33 14.48
C GLN A 235 -14.71 15.45 13.91
N VAL A 236 -15.07 14.59 12.95
CA VAL A 236 -14.11 13.91 12.07
C VAL A 236 -13.56 14.92 11.06
N SER A 237 -12.24 14.92 10.84
CA SER A 237 -11.57 15.82 9.88
C SER A 237 -10.31 15.15 9.34
N ALA A 238 -9.84 15.59 8.17
CA ALA A 238 -8.62 15.07 7.58
C ALA A 238 -7.43 15.24 8.54
N ALA A 239 -7.28 16.41 9.16
CA ALA A 239 -6.22 16.67 10.12
C ALA A 239 -6.20 15.70 11.30
N ARG A 240 -7.36 15.37 11.87
CA ARG A 240 -7.47 14.43 13.00
C ARG A 240 -7.23 12.98 12.58
N ILE A 241 -7.69 12.59 11.38
CA ILE A 241 -7.37 11.28 10.78
C ILE A 241 -5.84 11.15 10.62
N ALA A 242 -5.19 12.15 10.03
CA ALA A 242 -3.73 12.17 9.86
C ALA A 242 -2.98 12.02 11.20
N MET A 243 -3.39 12.78 12.22
CA MET A 243 -2.76 12.76 13.54
C MET A 243 -2.94 11.41 14.26
N ALA A 244 -4.11 10.76 14.13
CA ALA A 244 -4.37 9.44 14.67
C ALA A 244 -3.54 8.36 13.95
N LEU A 245 -3.59 8.31 12.61
CA LEU A 245 -2.79 7.38 11.80
C LEU A 245 -1.29 7.52 12.09
N ALA A 246 -0.79 8.75 12.15
CA ALA A 246 0.61 9.01 12.46
C ALA A 246 1.00 8.62 13.91
N SER A 247 0.03 8.56 14.83
CA SER A 247 0.31 8.06 16.19
C SER A 247 0.44 6.55 16.20
N TYR A 248 -0.46 5.84 15.54
CA TYR A 248 -0.31 4.38 15.37
C TYR A 248 0.98 4.00 14.64
N GLN A 249 1.34 4.69 13.55
CA GLN A 249 2.59 4.42 12.84
C GLN A 249 3.85 4.67 13.70
N ARG A 250 3.79 5.57 14.69
CA ARG A 250 4.87 5.74 15.68
C ARG A 250 4.91 4.61 16.71
N GLU A 251 3.77 4.03 17.06
CA GLU A 251 3.69 2.83 17.91
C GLU A 251 4.34 1.61 17.25
N LEU A 252 4.28 1.52 15.91
CA LEU A 252 4.94 0.46 15.13
C LEU A 252 6.49 0.56 15.11
N ALA A 253 7.07 1.63 15.64
CA ALA A 253 8.52 1.83 15.76
C ALA A 253 9.15 1.05 16.94
N LYS A 254 8.60 -0.12 17.27
CA LYS A 254 9.01 -1.00 18.38
C LYS A 254 9.70 -2.29 17.91
N THR A 255 10.16 -2.29 16.67
CA THR A 255 10.92 -3.38 16.05
C THR A 255 12.19 -3.66 16.85
N VAL A 256 12.39 -4.93 17.23
CA VAL A 256 13.63 -5.41 17.87
C VAL A 256 14.15 -6.56 17.03
N VAL A 257 15.34 -6.37 16.47
CA VAL A 257 16.01 -7.38 15.62
C VAL A 257 17.19 -7.99 16.38
N PRO A 258 17.67 -9.19 16.04
CA PRO A 258 18.82 -9.80 16.72
C PRO A 258 20.04 -8.88 16.80
N TRP A 259 20.29 -8.06 15.77
CA TRP A 259 21.37 -7.08 15.76
C TRP A 259 21.29 -6.06 16.91
N ASP A 260 20.08 -5.66 17.35
CA ASP A 260 19.90 -4.75 18.48
C ASP A 260 20.41 -5.35 19.79
N LEU A 261 20.08 -6.63 20.01
CA LEU A 261 20.48 -7.37 21.19
C LEU A 261 22.00 -7.57 21.21
N GLU A 262 22.61 -7.83 20.05
CA GLU A 262 24.06 -7.89 19.91
C GLU A 262 24.73 -6.55 20.25
N GLN A 263 24.17 -5.41 19.84
CA GLN A 263 24.72 -4.10 20.21
C GLN A 263 24.65 -3.84 21.73
N GLN A 264 23.73 -4.50 22.43
CA GLN A 264 23.61 -4.46 23.89
C GLN A 264 24.50 -5.49 24.59
N GLY A 265 25.33 -6.22 23.85
CA GLY A 265 26.23 -7.26 24.38
C GLY A 265 25.57 -8.61 24.62
N ILE A 266 24.36 -8.83 24.12
CA ILE A 266 23.66 -10.12 24.17
C ILE A 266 23.99 -10.87 22.87
N PRO A 267 24.79 -11.95 22.89
CA PRO A 267 25.23 -12.63 21.68
C PRO A 267 24.09 -13.46 21.07
N THR A 268 23.42 -12.87 20.07
CA THR A 268 22.27 -13.47 19.36
C THR A 268 22.61 -13.89 17.94
N LEU A 269 23.63 -13.29 17.33
CA LEU A 269 24.06 -13.60 15.96
C LEU A 269 24.93 -14.85 15.92
N THR A 270 24.71 -15.65 14.89
CA THR A 270 25.55 -16.78 14.50
C THR A 270 26.89 -16.30 13.94
N ALA A 271 27.87 -17.22 13.87
CA ALA A 271 29.18 -16.93 13.26
C ALA A 271 29.06 -16.48 11.79
N GLN A 272 28.07 -17.01 11.07
CA GLN A 272 27.82 -16.65 9.68
C GLN A 272 27.22 -15.25 9.54
N GLU A 273 26.24 -14.89 10.38
CA GLU A 273 25.68 -13.53 10.40
C GLU A 273 26.72 -12.49 10.81
N LEU A 274 27.63 -12.84 11.73
CA LEU A 274 28.78 -12.02 12.10
C LEU A 274 29.73 -11.79 10.93
N GLU A 275 30.02 -12.82 10.13
CA GLU A 275 30.83 -12.67 8.92
C GLU A 275 30.09 -11.84 7.87
N GLY A 276 28.78 -12.06 7.70
CA GLY A 276 27.91 -11.24 6.85
C GLY A 276 27.93 -9.76 7.22
N ARG A 277 27.90 -9.43 8.51
CA ARG A 277 28.06 -8.06 9.02
C ARG A 277 29.42 -7.48 8.63
N GLN A 278 30.49 -8.27 8.66
CA GLN A 278 31.80 -7.81 8.17
C GLN A 278 31.80 -7.58 6.66
N GLN A 279 31.15 -8.45 5.88
CA GLN A 279 31.01 -8.25 4.43
C GLN A 279 30.22 -6.97 4.13
N PHE A 280 29.12 -6.71 4.84
CA PHE A 280 28.34 -5.47 4.73
C PHE A 280 29.22 -4.22 4.90
N GLN A 281 30.20 -4.28 5.82
CA GLN A 281 31.16 -3.19 6.04
C GLN A 281 32.23 -3.10 4.95
N ARG A 282 32.81 -4.24 4.54
CA ARG A 282 33.85 -4.32 3.51
C ARG A 282 33.33 -3.86 2.15
N LEU A 283 32.09 -4.20 1.84
CA LEU A 283 31.36 -3.84 0.62
C LEU A 283 30.73 -2.45 0.69
N ARG A 284 31.02 -1.67 1.75
CA ARG A 284 30.66 -0.25 1.83
C ARG A 284 29.15 0.01 1.89
N CYS A 285 28.32 -1.00 2.17
CA CYS A 285 26.87 -0.87 2.28
C CYS A 285 26.47 0.14 3.37
N GLN A 286 27.24 0.20 4.45
CA GLN A 286 27.01 1.05 5.61
C GLN A 286 27.13 2.56 5.34
N PHE A 287 27.69 3.00 4.20
CA PHE A 287 27.79 4.42 3.89
C PHE A 287 26.44 5.06 3.55
N CYS A 288 25.50 4.26 3.03
CA CYS A 288 24.11 4.69 2.82
C CYS A 288 23.19 4.03 3.85
N HIS A 289 23.41 2.74 4.11
CA HIS A 289 22.63 1.96 5.07
C HIS A 289 23.26 2.01 6.47
N ALA A 290 23.32 3.21 7.03
CA ALA A 290 24.03 3.51 8.26
C ALA A 290 23.18 3.39 9.53
N GLY A 291 23.87 3.22 10.66
CA GLY A 291 23.30 3.34 12.00
C GLY A 291 22.25 2.26 12.33
N PRO A 292 21.47 2.46 13.40
CA PRO A 292 20.57 1.43 13.92
C PRO A 292 19.45 1.05 12.95
N ARG A 293 19.03 1.94 12.05
CA ARG A 293 18.02 1.65 11.03
C ARG A 293 18.59 1.04 9.76
N HIS A 294 19.91 1.00 9.63
CA HIS A 294 20.57 0.68 8.36
C HIS A 294 20.05 1.59 7.24
N ALA A 295 19.93 2.88 7.54
CA ALA A 295 19.48 3.93 6.62
C ALA A 295 19.84 5.33 7.13
N ASP A 296 20.41 6.15 6.25
CA ASP A 296 20.79 7.54 6.52
C ASP A 296 19.72 8.59 6.13
N ASN A 297 18.59 8.16 5.56
CA ASN A 297 17.52 9.01 4.97
C ASN A 297 17.98 9.93 3.82
N SER A 298 19.19 9.72 3.26
CA SER A 298 19.64 10.44 2.08
C SER A 298 18.86 9.99 0.84
N PHE A 299 19.01 10.74 -0.26
CA PHE A 299 18.42 10.43 -1.55
C PHE A 299 19.51 10.14 -2.56
N ARG A 300 19.42 9.00 -3.23
CA ARG A 300 20.47 8.49 -4.12
C ARG A 300 19.87 7.99 -5.41
N TYR A 301 20.55 8.26 -6.52
CA TYR A 301 20.29 7.56 -7.78
C TYR A 301 21.33 6.44 -7.90
N ILE A 302 20.84 5.19 -7.94
CA ILE A 302 21.68 3.98 -7.98
C ILE A 302 21.56 3.21 -9.31
N GLY A 303 20.83 3.75 -10.30
CA GLY A 303 20.71 3.12 -11.61
C GLY A 303 19.71 1.97 -11.69
N VAL A 304 18.60 2.00 -10.94
CA VAL A 304 17.53 0.99 -11.07
C VAL A 304 16.77 1.15 -12.39
N ARG A 305 16.56 2.40 -12.84
CA ARG A 305 15.83 2.77 -14.05
C ARG A 305 16.40 4.03 -14.67
N PRO A 306 16.16 4.34 -15.96
CA PRO A 306 16.49 5.64 -16.53
C PRO A 306 15.87 6.79 -15.73
N VAL A 307 16.64 7.87 -15.55
CA VAL A 307 16.24 9.03 -14.73
C VAL A 307 15.03 9.80 -15.26
N ASP A 308 14.65 9.57 -16.52
CA ASP A 308 13.52 10.25 -17.19
C ASP A 308 12.22 9.42 -17.16
N GLU A 309 12.27 8.15 -16.71
CA GLU A 309 11.08 7.32 -16.54
C GLU A 309 10.35 7.61 -15.22
N ASP A 310 11.13 7.81 -14.15
CA ASP A 310 10.64 8.32 -12.87
C ASP A 310 11.64 9.36 -12.35
N LEU A 311 11.20 10.62 -12.32
CA LEU A 311 12.02 11.76 -11.93
C LEU A 311 12.39 11.72 -10.44
N GLY A 312 11.69 10.92 -9.63
CA GLY A 312 11.94 10.74 -8.20
C GLY A 312 11.96 12.07 -7.46
N ARG A 313 12.99 12.29 -6.64
CA ARG A 313 13.12 13.51 -5.84
C ARG A 313 13.19 14.82 -6.65
N PHE A 314 13.50 14.78 -7.94
CA PHE A 314 13.45 15.98 -8.78
C PHE A 314 12.04 16.60 -8.79
N GLU A 315 10.98 15.81 -8.72
CA GLU A 315 9.58 16.31 -8.67
C GLU A 315 9.32 17.20 -7.46
N VAL A 316 10.03 16.94 -6.35
CA VAL A 316 9.88 17.68 -5.09
C VAL A 316 10.76 18.92 -5.06
N THR A 317 11.92 18.89 -5.70
CA THR A 317 12.99 19.88 -5.48
C THR A 317 13.34 20.73 -6.69
N GLY A 318 13.01 20.28 -7.91
CA GLY A 318 13.46 20.87 -9.17
C GLY A 318 14.96 20.79 -9.42
N SER A 319 15.73 20.13 -8.56
CA SER A 319 17.20 20.07 -8.65
C SER A 319 17.65 18.92 -9.55
N SER A 320 18.30 19.21 -10.68
CA SER A 320 18.78 18.20 -11.64
C SER A 320 19.71 17.15 -11.03
N SER A 321 20.46 17.50 -9.98
CA SER A 321 21.29 16.55 -9.22
C SER A 321 20.49 15.46 -8.47
N GLN A 322 19.17 15.65 -8.30
CA GLN A 322 18.28 14.72 -7.60
C GLN A 322 17.32 13.99 -8.54
N ARG A 323 17.56 14.05 -9.86
CA ARG A 323 16.75 13.32 -10.84
C ARG A 323 16.94 11.82 -10.70
N GLY A 324 15.83 11.08 -10.66
CA GLY A 324 15.81 9.63 -10.40
C GLY A 324 16.28 9.24 -9.00
N ALA A 325 16.55 10.19 -8.11
CA ALA A 325 17.03 9.89 -6.77
C ALA A 325 15.87 9.52 -5.84
N PHE A 326 16.06 8.43 -5.09
CA PHE A 326 15.09 7.93 -4.12
C PHE A 326 15.70 7.81 -2.74
N ARG A 327 14.86 7.87 -1.71
CA ARG A 327 15.24 7.77 -0.30
C ARG A 327 15.86 6.39 -0.05
N VAL A 328 17.00 6.37 0.65
CA VAL A 328 17.60 5.13 1.15
C VAL A 328 16.68 4.51 2.22
N PRO A 329 16.09 3.33 1.99
CA PRO A 329 15.16 2.71 2.92
C PRO A 329 15.90 1.99 4.08
N SER A 330 15.21 1.81 5.22
CA SER A 330 15.67 0.95 6.33
C SER A 330 15.89 -0.48 5.82
N LEU A 331 16.94 -1.16 6.27
CA LEU A 331 17.12 -2.60 5.99
C LEU A 331 16.56 -3.51 7.09
N ARG A 332 15.94 -2.96 8.14
CA ARG A 332 15.25 -3.77 9.16
C ARG A 332 14.05 -4.50 8.58
N ASN A 333 14.00 -5.81 8.74
CA ASN A 333 13.01 -6.73 8.19
C ASN A 333 13.05 -6.82 6.65
N ILE A 334 14.23 -6.60 6.05
CA ILE A 334 14.40 -6.67 4.59
C ILE A 334 14.01 -8.03 4.00
N ALA A 335 14.19 -9.12 4.72
CA ALA A 335 13.82 -10.45 4.24
C ALA A 335 12.33 -10.63 3.98
N LEU A 336 11.46 -9.86 4.63
CA LEU A 336 10.01 -10.06 4.56
C LEU A 336 9.34 -9.29 3.41
N ARG A 337 10.03 -8.34 2.77
CA ARG A 337 9.35 -7.28 1.98
C ARG A 337 9.49 -7.36 0.47
N GLY A 338 9.90 -8.51 -0.07
CA GLY A 338 10.03 -8.71 -1.51
C GLY A 338 8.73 -8.39 -2.27
N PRO A 339 8.80 -8.06 -3.56
CA PRO A 339 10.02 -7.77 -4.34
C PRO A 339 10.71 -6.45 -3.91
N PHE A 340 11.83 -6.09 -4.53
CA PHE A 340 12.72 -5.02 -4.04
C PHE A 340 12.82 -3.84 -5.01
N MET A 341 13.45 -2.76 -4.53
CA MET A 341 13.57 -1.45 -5.18
C MET A 341 12.26 -0.65 -5.20
N HIS A 342 12.33 0.60 -5.66
CA HIS A 342 11.17 1.51 -5.70
C HIS A 342 10.12 1.08 -6.73
N ASN A 343 10.49 0.25 -7.71
CA ASN A 343 9.62 -0.29 -8.75
C ASN A 343 9.23 -1.76 -8.51
N GLY A 344 9.75 -2.41 -7.46
CA GLY A 344 9.46 -3.82 -7.20
C GLY A 344 10.02 -4.79 -8.26
N GLY A 345 11.06 -4.42 -9.02
CA GLY A 345 11.54 -5.21 -10.16
C GLY A 345 12.46 -6.39 -9.83
N LEU A 346 12.92 -6.53 -8.58
CA LEU A 346 13.83 -7.63 -8.18
C LEU A 346 13.15 -8.56 -7.19
N ALA A 347 13.13 -9.87 -7.45
CA ALA A 347 12.37 -10.85 -6.67
C ALA A 347 13.03 -11.16 -5.32
N THR A 348 14.36 -11.27 -5.32
CA THR A 348 15.13 -11.82 -4.21
C THR A 348 16.22 -10.87 -3.73
N LEU A 349 16.65 -11.01 -2.48
CA LEU A 349 17.84 -10.29 -2.00
C LEU A 349 19.10 -10.70 -2.76
N GLY A 350 19.15 -11.93 -3.27
CA GLY A 350 20.22 -12.39 -4.16
C GLY A 350 20.33 -11.52 -5.42
N GLU A 351 19.21 -11.25 -6.08
CA GLU A 351 19.15 -10.36 -7.26
C GLU A 351 19.51 -8.91 -6.91
N VAL A 352 19.14 -8.42 -5.72
CA VAL A 352 19.57 -7.12 -5.21
C VAL A 352 21.08 -7.06 -5.07
N LEU A 353 21.71 -8.10 -4.55
CA LEU A 353 23.18 -8.16 -4.45
C LEU A 353 23.81 -8.21 -5.85
N ASP A 354 23.24 -8.98 -6.78
CA ASP A 354 23.72 -9.04 -8.16
C ASP A 354 23.58 -7.68 -8.88
N PHE A 355 22.57 -6.89 -8.52
CA PHE A 355 22.38 -5.52 -9.00
C PHE A 355 23.53 -4.59 -8.57
N TYR A 356 23.92 -4.66 -7.30
CA TYR A 356 25.07 -3.89 -6.83
C TYR A 356 26.39 -4.40 -7.42
N VAL A 357 26.56 -5.71 -7.61
CA VAL A 357 27.77 -6.31 -8.22
C VAL A 357 27.99 -5.81 -9.65
N ARG A 358 26.92 -5.63 -10.44
CA ARG A 358 27.04 -5.08 -11.81
C ARG A 358 27.08 -3.56 -11.89
N GLY A 359 26.97 -2.85 -10.75
CA GLY A 359 27.09 -1.40 -10.69
C GLY A 359 25.82 -0.63 -11.06
N GLY A 360 24.66 -1.25 -10.88
CA GLY A 360 23.37 -0.73 -11.36
C GLY A 360 23.13 -1.02 -12.84
N ASP A 361 21.88 -0.86 -13.28
CA ASP A 361 21.45 -1.18 -14.64
C ASP A 361 21.52 0.04 -15.58
N PHE A 362 21.47 1.25 -15.01
CA PHE A 362 21.44 2.50 -15.78
C PHE A 362 22.41 3.54 -15.24
N ASP A 363 23.00 4.32 -16.15
CA ASP A 363 23.92 5.41 -15.85
C ASP A 363 23.27 6.78 -16.02
N ALA A 364 23.68 7.74 -15.20
CA ALA A 364 23.37 9.16 -15.35
C ALA A 364 24.44 10.00 -14.66
N PRO A 365 24.60 11.31 -15.01
CA PRO A 365 25.63 12.16 -14.42
C PRO A 365 25.56 12.30 -12.89
N ASN A 366 24.40 12.07 -12.28
CA ASN A 366 24.17 12.13 -10.85
C ASN A 366 24.11 10.76 -10.16
N LYS A 367 24.51 9.67 -10.84
CA LYS A 367 24.64 8.35 -10.21
C LYS A 367 25.62 8.40 -9.05
N ASP A 368 25.26 7.81 -7.93
CA ASP A 368 26.13 7.79 -6.76
C ASP A 368 27.43 7.03 -7.07
N GLY A 369 28.57 7.67 -6.82
CA GLY A 369 29.89 7.14 -7.17
C GLY A 369 30.31 5.89 -6.38
N LEU A 370 29.58 5.52 -5.32
CA LEU A 370 29.76 4.23 -4.64
C LEU A 370 29.17 3.06 -5.44
N ILE A 371 28.29 3.33 -6.39
CA ILE A 371 27.64 2.32 -7.22
C ILE A 371 28.50 2.10 -8.47
N ALA A 372 29.39 1.11 -8.38
CA ALA A 372 30.29 0.71 -9.45
C ALA A 372 30.39 -0.82 -9.53
N PRO A 373 30.68 -1.39 -10.72
CA PRO A 373 30.87 -2.83 -10.85
C PRO A 373 31.93 -3.34 -9.88
N GLY A 374 31.65 -4.48 -9.27
CA GLY A 374 32.47 -5.09 -8.25
C GLY A 374 32.50 -6.60 -8.35
N PHE A 375 33.03 -7.24 -7.31
CA PHE A 375 33.05 -8.70 -7.20
C PHE A 375 32.54 -9.11 -5.83
N LEU A 376 31.65 -10.10 -5.81
CA LEU A 376 31.15 -10.75 -4.63
C LEU A 376 31.22 -12.26 -4.87
N SER A 377 32.08 -12.97 -4.13
CA SER A 377 32.09 -14.44 -4.24
C SER A 377 30.81 -15.03 -3.66
N GLU A 378 30.45 -16.24 -4.11
CA GLU A 378 29.27 -16.96 -3.59
C GLU A 378 29.30 -17.10 -2.07
N SER A 379 30.46 -17.39 -1.47
CA SER A 379 30.60 -17.46 -0.01
C SER A 379 30.24 -16.13 0.65
N GLN A 380 30.76 -15.01 0.14
CA GLN A 380 30.47 -13.68 0.69
C GLN A 380 29.00 -13.29 0.49
N LYS A 381 28.40 -13.69 -0.64
CA LYS A 381 26.97 -13.47 -0.92
C LYS A 381 26.12 -14.20 0.10
N VAL A 382 26.41 -15.48 0.35
CA VAL A 382 25.72 -16.31 1.35
C VAL A 382 25.87 -15.71 2.76
N ASP A 383 27.07 -15.28 3.14
CA ASP A 383 27.29 -14.67 4.46
C ASP A 383 26.50 -13.36 4.60
N LEU A 384 26.52 -12.51 3.58
CA LEU A 384 25.78 -11.25 3.56
C LEU A 384 24.26 -11.47 3.63
N LEU A 385 23.73 -12.46 2.90
CA LEU A 385 22.32 -12.83 2.97
C LEU A 385 21.94 -13.31 4.37
N ALA A 386 22.75 -14.15 5.02
CA ALA A 386 22.50 -14.59 6.38
C ALA A 386 22.34 -13.39 7.34
N TYR A 387 23.22 -12.38 7.23
CA TYR A 387 23.11 -11.15 8.01
C TYR A 387 21.83 -10.34 7.70
N LEU A 388 21.50 -10.14 6.42
CA LEU A 388 20.31 -9.38 6.04
C LEU A 388 19.01 -10.09 6.44
N GLU A 389 18.99 -11.41 6.39
CA GLU A 389 17.80 -12.22 6.61
C GLU A 389 17.54 -12.54 8.08
N GLY A 390 18.58 -12.97 8.79
CA GLY A 390 18.45 -13.34 10.20
C GLY A 390 18.64 -12.15 11.12
N ALA A 391 19.81 -11.48 11.05
CA ALA A 391 20.19 -10.48 12.04
C ALA A 391 19.31 -9.23 12.04
N LEU A 392 18.62 -8.94 10.93
CA LEU A 392 17.80 -7.74 10.75
C LEU A 392 16.30 -8.01 10.79
N THR A 393 15.83 -9.22 11.13
CA THR A 393 14.39 -9.54 11.10
C THR A 393 13.82 -9.73 12.50
N ASP A 394 12.73 -9.04 12.80
CA ASP A 394 11.93 -9.22 14.01
C ASP A 394 10.89 -10.32 13.78
N PRO A 395 11.01 -11.49 14.44
CA PRO A 395 10.11 -12.62 14.20
C PRO A 395 8.66 -12.32 14.60
N ARG A 396 8.41 -11.31 15.45
CA ARG A 396 7.06 -10.92 15.85
C ARG A 396 6.25 -10.33 14.69
N ILE A 397 6.92 -9.68 13.74
CA ILE A 397 6.26 -9.04 12.58
C ILE A 397 5.69 -10.11 11.65
N ALA A 398 6.49 -11.11 11.28
CA ALA A 398 6.06 -12.22 10.44
C ALA A 398 4.97 -13.08 11.11
N ALA A 399 5.01 -13.18 12.45
CA ALA A 399 4.01 -13.90 13.24
C ALA A 399 2.78 -13.05 13.60
N GLU A 400 2.69 -11.80 13.12
CA GLU A 400 1.61 -10.84 13.41
C GLU A 400 1.29 -10.73 14.92
N LEU A 401 2.33 -10.79 15.77
CA LEU A 401 2.18 -10.67 17.22
C LEU A 401 2.06 -9.18 17.61
N PRO A 402 1.35 -8.85 18.70
CA PRO A 402 1.22 -7.47 19.15
C PRO A 402 2.56 -6.73 19.25
N PRO A 403 2.65 -5.46 18.78
CA PRO A 403 1.55 -4.60 18.30
C PRO A 403 1.22 -4.75 16.80
N TYR A 404 1.75 -5.78 16.12
CA TYR A 404 1.61 -6.01 14.68
C TYR A 404 0.39 -6.87 14.32
N ASP A 405 -0.38 -7.28 15.29
CA ASP A 405 -1.66 -7.97 15.15
C ASP A 405 -2.70 -7.06 14.45
N ARG A 406 -3.59 -7.68 13.68
CA ARG A 406 -4.52 -6.99 12.79
C ARG A 406 -5.88 -7.71 12.70
N PRO A 407 -6.94 -7.02 12.27
CA PRO A 407 -8.17 -7.67 11.82
C PRO A 407 -7.99 -8.34 10.46
N THR A 408 -8.98 -9.14 10.07
CA THR A 408 -9.17 -9.62 8.70
C THR A 408 -10.04 -8.59 7.94
N LEU A 409 -9.57 -8.10 6.80
CA LEU A 409 -10.28 -7.11 5.98
C LEU A 409 -11.41 -7.76 5.16
N PHE A 410 -12.42 -6.98 4.76
CA PHE A 410 -13.51 -7.47 3.92
C PHE A 410 -12.98 -7.96 2.58
N SER A 411 -12.00 -7.26 2.00
CA SER A 411 -11.36 -7.66 0.75
C SER A 411 -10.62 -9.02 0.82
N GLU A 412 -10.33 -9.52 2.03
CA GLU A 412 -9.73 -10.84 2.24
C GLU A 412 -10.79 -11.94 2.42
N SER A 413 -12.05 -11.56 2.56
CA SER A 413 -13.14 -12.47 2.90
C SER A 413 -13.74 -13.13 1.66
N PRO A 414 -14.35 -14.34 1.81
CA PRO A 414 -15.14 -14.96 0.75
C PRO A 414 -16.47 -14.23 0.46
N ARG A 415 -16.75 -13.13 1.18
CA ARG A 415 -17.94 -12.30 0.96
C ARG A 415 -17.68 -11.16 -0.03
N ALA A 416 -16.42 -10.88 -0.35
CA ALA A 416 -16.07 -9.99 -1.45
C ALA A 416 -16.75 -10.47 -2.74
N PRO A 417 -17.34 -9.58 -3.56
CA PRO A 417 -17.97 -10.00 -4.81
C PRO A 417 -16.97 -10.72 -5.73
N GLU A 418 -17.43 -11.78 -6.38
CA GLU A 418 -16.60 -12.59 -7.27
C GLU A 418 -17.19 -12.63 -8.68
N ILE A 419 -16.32 -12.64 -9.69
CA ILE A 419 -16.73 -12.91 -11.08
C ILE A 419 -16.64 -14.42 -11.34
N VAL A 420 -17.76 -15.04 -11.71
CA VAL A 420 -17.94 -16.49 -11.82
C VAL A 420 -18.58 -16.92 -13.14
N GLY A 421 -18.24 -18.13 -13.57
CA GLY A 421 -18.81 -18.77 -14.76
C GLY A 421 -18.36 -18.14 -16.09
N PRO A 422 -18.74 -18.74 -17.22
CA PRO A 422 -18.36 -18.26 -18.55
C PRO A 422 -19.22 -17.08 -19.00
N GLY A 423 -18.70 -16.24 -19.90
CA GLY A 423 -19.49 -15.30 -20.68
C GLY A 423 -19.94 -15.85 -22.04
N ARG A 424 -20.48 -14.98 -22.88
CA ARG A 424 -20.72 -15.18 -24.30
C ARG A 424 -20.17 -14.00 -25.08
N ALA A 425 -19.15 -14.25 -25.89
CA ALA A 425 -18.47 -13.21 -26.66
C ALA A 425 -19.35 -12.55 -27.72
N GLY A 426 -19.09 -11.26 -27.95
CA GLY A 426 -19.53 -10.48 -29.09
C GLY A 426 -18.34 -9.97 -29.92
N ALA A 427 -18.50 -8.81 -30.55
CA ALA A 427 -17.56 -8.23 -31.51
C ALA A 427 -16.19 -7.91 -30.89
N LEU A 428 -16.18 -7.55 -29.60
CA LEU A 428 -14.98 -7.15 -28.86
C LEU A 428 -14.49 -8.21 -27.87
N GLY A 429 -15.02 -9.44 -27.96
CA GLY A 429 -14.77 -10.49 -26.98
C GLY A 429 -15.91 -10.62 -25.96
N GLU A 430 -15.63 -11.26 -24.82
CA GLU A 430 -16.59 -11.35 -23.72
C GLU A 430 -16.72 -9.98 -23.03
N PRO A 431 -17.95 -9.45 -22.86
CA PRO A 431 -18.15 -8.24 -22.07
C PRO A 431 -17.58 -8.44 -20.67
N ARG A 432 -16.80 -7.46 -20.20
CA ARG A 432 -16.16 -7.55 -18.89
C ARG A 432 -17.00 -6.80 -17.87
N ILE A 433 -17.30 -7.49 -16.78
CA ILE A 433 -18.08 -6.99 -15.65
C ILE A 433 -17.15 -6.72 -14.46
N ILE A 434 -17.51 -5.73 -13.64
CA ILE A 434 -16.88 -5.48 -12.34
C ILE A 434 -17.94 -5.22 -11.28
N ALA A 435 -17.72 -5.76 -10.08
CA ALA A 435 -18.38 -5.39 -8.85
C ALA A 435 -17.36 -5.66 -7.74
N VAL A 436 -17.02 -4.68 -6.91
CA VAL A 436 -15.97 -4.83 -5.89
C VAL A 436 -16.40 -4.37 -4.50
N GLU A 437 -17.31 -3.40 -4.43
CA GLU A 437 -17.77 -2.79 -3.18
C GLU A 437 -18.42 -3.83 -2.25
N PRO A 438 -18.40 -3.61 -0.93
CA PRO A 438 -19.15 -4.43 0.01
C PRO A 438 -20.66 -4.40 -0.31
N PRO A 439 -21.32 -5.54 -0.57
CA PRO A 439 -22.77 -5.62 -0.81
C PRO A 439 -23.54 -5.46 0.52
N TRP A 440 -23.41 -4.31 1.16
CA TRP A 440 -23.96 -4.03 2.48
C TRP A 440 -25.37 -3.45 2.39
N ILE A 441 -26.30 -3.95 3.21
CA ILE A 441 -27.69 -3.47 3.28
C ILE A 441 -27.78 -1.99 3.61
N GLY A 442 -26.81 -1.35 4.26
CA GLY A 442 -26.88 0.10 4.48
C GLY A 442 -26.30 0.96 3.36
N SER A 443 -25.79 0.35 2.28
CA SER A 443 -25.19 1.07 1.14
C SER A 443 -26.26 1.38 0.08
N ASP A 444 -26.26 2.61 -0.41
CA ASP A 444 -27.07 3.05 -1.56
C ASP A 444 -26.29 3.00 -2.90
N ASN A 445 -25.04 2.55 -2.86
CA ASN A 445 -24.07 2.76 -3.93
C ASN A 445 -23.32 1.50 -4.37
N PHE A 446 -23.87 0.27 -4.20
CA PHE A 446 -23.25 -0.95 -4.70
C PHE A 446 -23.21 -0.97 -6.24
N THR A 447 -22.04 -0.70 -6.81
CA THR A 447 -21.84 -0.40 -8.23
C THR A 447 -21.42 -1.63 -9.02
N ILE A 448 -22.10 -1.86 -10.15
CA ILE A 448 -21.81 -2.90 -11.13
C ILE A 448 -21.43 -2.23 -12.45
N GLY A 449 -20.17 -2.37 -12.85
CA GLY A 449 -19.61 -1.83 -14.09
C GLY A 449 -19.60 -2.83 -15.24
N LEU A 450 -19.51 -2.31 -16.45
CA LEU A 450 -19.40 -3.04 -17.72
C LEU A 450 -18.44 -2.31 -18.66
N ASP A 451 -17.54 -3.03 -19.31
CA ASP A 451 -16.79 -2.57 -20.48
C ASP A 451 -16.54 -3.68 -21.51
N GLN A 452 -15.66 -3.42 -22.49
CA GLN A 452 -15.42 -4.27 -23.66
C GLN A 452 -16.67 -4.50 -24.51
N VAL A 453 -17.46 -3.44 -24.70
CA VAL A 453 -18.70 -3.46 -25.46
C VAL A 453 -18.71 -2.39 -26.55
N PRO A 454 -19.27 -2.65 -27.75
CA PRO A 454 -19.31 -1.67 -28.82
C PRO A 454 -20.06 -0.40 -28.40
N ALA A 455 -19.63 0.77 -28.89
CA ALA A 455 -20.38 2.00 -28.68
C ALA A 455 -21.74 1.96 -29.43
N GLY A 456 -22.73 2.69 -28.93
CA GLY A 456 -24.07 2.81 -29.48
C GLY A 456 -25.01 1.59 -29.32
N VAL A 457 -24.60 0.51 -28.65
CA VAL A 457 -25.49 -0.66 -28.42
C VAL A 457 -26.37 -0.49 -27.16
N SER A 458 -27.25 -1.44 -26.86
CA SER A 458 -27.98 -1.47 -25.58
C SER A 458 -27.41 -2.55 -24.68
N ALA A 459 -27.39 -2.30 -23.37
CA ALA A 459 -27.00 -3.29 -22.36
C ALA A 459 -28.07 -3.36 -21.26
N THR A 460 -28.26 -4.55 -20.70
CA THR A 460 -29.21 -4.80 -19.61
C THR A 460 -28.54 -5.62 -18.52
N LEU A 461 -28.52 -5.09 -17.30
CA LEU A 461 -28.09 -5.83 -16.13
C LEU A 461 -29.28 -6.61 -15.56
N VAL A 462 -29.13 -7.92 -15.42
CA VAL A 462 -30.12 -8.78 -14.74
C VAL A 462 -29.49 -9.30 -13.47
N ILE A 463 -30.11 -9.04 -12.33
CA ILE A 463 -29.72 -9.52 -11.00
C ILE A 463 -30.82 -10.46 -10.47
N ALA A 464 -30.43 -11.61 -9.94
CA ALA A 464 -31.34 -12.64 -9.43
C ALA A 464 -30.69 -13.45 -8.29
N LEU A 465 -31.48 -14.26 -7.58
CA LEU A 465 -30.97 -15.19 -6.54
C LEU A 465 -30.37 -16.49 -7.11
N ALA A 466 -30.44 -16.67 -8.42
CA ALA A 466 -29.83 -17.76 -9.17
C ALA A 466 -29.17 -17.18 -10.43
N ASP A 467 -28.14 -17.86 -10.96
CA ASP A 467 -27.46 -17.41 -12.17
C ASP A 467 -28.47 -17.18 -13.32
N PRO A 468 -28.61 -15.94 -13.85
CA PRO A 468 -29.47 -15.65 -14.99
C PRO A 468 -29.15 -16.47 -16.26
N GLY A 469 -27.91 -16.95 -16.39
CA GLY A 469 -27.48 -17.89 -17.42
C GLY A 469 -27.26 -17.25 -18.81
N LEU A 470 -26.72 -18.06 -19.74
CA LEU A 470 -26.40 -17.64 -21.11
C LEU A 470 -27.60 -17.79 -22.07
N THR A 471 -28.72 -17.17 -21.74
CA THR A 471 -29.99 -17.29 -22.50
C THR A 471 -29.91 -16.66 -23.90
N VAL A 472 -30.83 -17.04 -24.79
CA VAL A 472 -30.93 -16.48 -26.15
C VAL A 472 -31.67 -15.15 -26.20
N GLU A 473 -32.42 -14.82 -25.15
CA GLU A 473 -33.11 -13.54 -24.94
C GLU A 473 -32.80 -13.05 -23.52
N VAL A 474 -32.92 -11.75 -23.27
CA VAL A 474 -32.75 -11.19 -21.92
C VAL A 474 -33.83 -11.77 -21.00
N PRO A 475 -33.48 -12.45 -19.89
CA PRO A 475 -34.47 -13.05 -19.01
C PRO A 475 -35.43 -12.01 -18.44
N ALA A 476 -36.74 -12.33 -18.44
CA ALA A 476 -37.72 -11.57 -17.68
C ALA A 476 -37.45 -11.82 -16.18
N GLY A 477 -36.98 -10.80 -15.45
CA GLY A 477 -36.67 -10.91 -14.03
C GLY A 477 -37.87 -11.44 -13.23
N ASN A 478 -37.65 -12.41 -12.34
CA ASN A 478 -38.73 -13.12 -11.64
C ASN A 478 -38.38 -13.44 -10.19
N ILE A 479 -38.09 -12.44 -9.35
CA ILE A 479 -38.31 -12.49 -7.87
C ILE A 479 -38.67 -11.07 -7.41
N ALA A 480 -39.50 -10.97 -6.37
CA ALA A 480 -39.97 -9.73 -5.76
C ALA A 480 -38.91 -8.61 -5.68
N SER A 481 -39.39 -7.40 -5.99
CA SER A 481 -38.80 -6.09 -5.79
C SER A 481 -37.56 -5.67 -6.58
N LEU A 482 -36.59 -6.48 -7.03
CA LEU A 482 -35.47 -5.97 -7.87
C LEU A 482 -35.87 -5.92 -9.35
N PRO A 483 -36.10 -4.73 -9.95
CA PRO A 483 -36.21 -4.64 -11.39
C PRO A 483 -34.87 -5.12 -11.97
N ALA A 484 -34.88 -5.80 -13.11
CA ALA A 484 -33.78 -5.55 -14.02
C ALA A 484 -33.75 -4.03 -14.19
N THR A 485 -32.77 -3.35 -13.59
CA THR A 485 -32.51 -1.98 -13.96
C THR A 485 -31.98 -2.08 -15.38
N VAL A 486 -32.89 -2.00 -16.33
CA VAL A 486 -32.54 -1.73 -17.71
C VAL A 486 -32.08 -0.27 -17.71
N LEU A 487 -30.82 -0.03 -17.36
CA LEU A 487 -30.19 1.24 -17.66
C LEU A 487 -29.96 1.28 -19.17
N ASN A 488 -30.94 1.82 -19.88
CA ASN A 488 -30.79 2.19 -21.28
C ASN A 488 -29.96 3.48 -21.34
N GLY A 489 -28.64 3.33 -21.37
CA GLY A 489 -27.77 4.37 -21.89
C GLY A 489 -27.51 4.11 -23.37
N GLY A 490 -27.61 5.13 -24.22
CA GLY A 490 -26.80 5.10 -25.44
C GLY A 490 -25.36 5.18 -24.97
N PHE A 491 -24.53 4.17 -25.25
CA PHE A 491 -23.11 4.24 -24.87
C PHE A 491 -22.55 5.61 -25.30
N PRO A 492 -22.02 6.41 -24.38
CA PRO A 492 -21.17 7.52 -24.75
C PRO A 492 -20.05 6.98 -25.64
N ALA A 493 -19.45 7.82 -26.47
CA ALA A 493 -18.23 7.45 -27.20
C ALA A 493 -17.15 7.03 -26.18
N GLY A 494 -17.04 5.73 -25.87
CA GLY A 494 -16.26 5.27 -24.71
C GLY A 494 -16.50 3.82 -24.23
N GLY A 495 -17.57 3.14 -24.65
CA GLY A 495 -17.70 1.67 -24.53
C GLY A 495 -17.76 1.08 -23.11
N HIS A 496 -18.21 1.85 -22.11
CA HIS A 496 -18.40 1.40 -20.72
C HIS A 496 -19.71 1.95 -20.11
N LEU A 497 -20.17 1.33 -19.02
CA LEU A 497 -21.38 1.68 -18.27
C LEU A 497 -21.26 1.24 -16.81
N SER A 498 -21.87 1.97 -15.87
CA SER A 498 -22.03 1.57 -14.48
C SER A 498 -23.50 1.65 -14.06
N VAL A 499 -23.91 0.76 -13.16
CA VAL A 499 -25.24 0.76 -12.50
C VAL A 499 -25.00 0.72 -11.01
N GLN A 500 -25.69 1.59 -10.27
CA GLN A 500 -25.72 1.51 -8.82
C GLN A 500 -26.99 0.80 -8.36
N LEU A 501 -26.78 -0.15 -7.46
CA LEU A 501 -27.83 -0.83 -6.75
C LEU A 501 -27.92 -0.27 -5.33
N ASP A 502 -29.03 0.40 -5.04
CA ASP A 502 -29.37 0.82 -3.69
C ASP A 502 -29.83 -0.39 -2.87
N LEU A 503 -28.97 -0.86 -1.96
CA LEU A 503 -29.25 -1.98 -1.04
C LEU A 503 -29.92 -1.48 0.27
N SER A 504 -29.83 -0.18 0.58
CA SER A 504 -30.49 0.48 1.74
C SER A 504 -32.00 0.31 1.76
N THR A 505 -32.60 0.15 0.59
CA THR A 505 -34.03 -0.07 0.45
C THR A 505 -34.41 -1.54 0.36
N ARG A 506 -33.46 -2.48 0.51
CA ARG A 506 -33.58 -3.90 0.18
C ARG A 506 -33.30 -4.88 1.34
N PRO A 507 -33.89 -4.68 2.53
CA PRO A 507 -33.65 -5.55 3.67
C PRO A 507 -34.02 -7.02 3.42
N GLU A 508 -34.87 -7.31 2.43
CA GLU A 508 -35.20 -8.67 2.00
C GLU A 508 -34.02 -9.46 1.42
N LEU A 509 -32.93 -8.77 1.04
CA LEU A 509 -31.72 -9.39 0.50
C LEU A 509 -30.71 -9.76 1.58
N ASP A 510 -30.93 -9.39 2.85
CA ASP A 510 -29.98 -9.72 3.93
C ASP A 510 -29.72 -11.23 4.01
N GLY A 511 -28.44 -11.62 4.02
CA GLY A 511 -27.98 -13.01 4.02
C GLY A 511 -28.17 -13.75 2.69
N GLN A 512 -28.78 -13.14 1.67
CA GLN A 512 -28.98 -13.75 0.36
C GLN A 512 -27.74 -13.60 -0.52
N THR A 513 -27.50 -14.60 -1.37
CA THR A 513 -26.54 -14.49 -2.48
C THR A 513 -27.26 -14.01 -3.73
N ILE A 514 -26.85 -12.86 -4.25
CA ILE A 514 -27.28 -12.34 -5.54
C ILE A 514 -26.24 -12.69 -6.61
N LEU A 515 -26.73 -13.01 -7.80
CA LEU A 515 -25.94 -13.16 -9.01
C LEU A 515 -26.47 -12.23 -10.09
N GLY A 516 -25.59 -11.70 -10.93
CA GLY A 516 -26.04 -10.91 -12.06
C GLY A 516 -25.12 -10.93 -13.27
N ARG A 517 -25.71 -10.71 -14.44
CA ARG A 517 -25.03 -10.69 -15.74
C ARG A 517 -25.48 -9.49 -16.56
N TRP A 518 -24.54 -8.97 -17.35
CA TRP A 518 -24.84 -8.02 -18.41
C TRP A 518 -25.22 -8.77 -19.68
N TYR A 519 -26.32 -8.37 -20.28
CA TYR A 519 -26.79 -8.80 -21.60
C TYR A 519 -26.71 -7.63 -22.56
N VAL A 520 -25.90 -7.76 -23.61
CA VAL A 520 -25.50 -6.66 -24.49
C VAL A 520 -25.94 -6.98 -25.90
N ALA A 521 -26.74 -6.10 -26.50
CA ALA A 521 -27.16 -6.25 -27.89
C ALA A 521 -25.94 -6.18 -28.81
N ASP A 522 -25.65 -7.27 -29.51
CA ASP A 522 -24.50 -7.37 -30.41
C ASP A 522 -24.85 -8.30 -31.58
N PRO A 523 -25.08 -7.77 -32.79
CA PRO A 523 -25.42 -8.57 -33.97
C PRO A 523 -24.37 -9.62 -34.36
N THR A 524 -23.14 -9.49 -33.88
CA THR A 524 -22.05 -10.45 -34.14
C THR A 524 -22.02 -11.60 -33.13
N ALA A 525 -22.68 -11.45 -31.98
CA ALA A 525 -22.77 -12.47 -30.96
C ALA A 525 -23.83 -13.53 -31.33
N PRO A 526 -23.71 -14.78 -30.83
CA PRO A 526 -24.76 -15.78 -30.99
C PRO A 526 -26.09 -15.27 -30.42
N ALA A 527 -27.18 -15.48 -31.18
CA ALA A 527 -28.51 -14.93 -30.91
C ALA A 527 -28.58 -13.39 -30.81
N GLY A 528 -27.58 -12.67 -31.32
CA GLY A 528 -27.56 -11.20 -31.32
C GLY A 528 -27.28 -10.58 -29.94
N LEU A 529 -26.71 -11.36 -29.00
CA LEU A 529 -26.60 -10.94 -27.61
C LEU A 529 -25.28 -11.42 -26.99
N ALA A 530 -24.34 -10.53 -26.73
CA ALA A 530 -23.16 -10.83 -25.91
C ALA A 530 -23.55 -10.84 -24.42
N ILE A 531 -22.89 -11.67 -23.61
CA ILE A 531 -23.23 -11.81 -22.19
C ILE A 531 -21.95 -11.83 -21.36
N SER A 532 -21.87 -11.04 -20.29
CA SER A 532 -20.74 -11.10 -19.36
C SER A 532 -20.71 -12.41 -18.57
N PRO A 533 -19.57 -12.80 -17.98
CA PRO A 533 -19.57 -13.63 -16.78
C PRO A 533 -20.54 -13.10 -15.71
N ALA A 534 -20.94 -13.94 -14.75
CA ALA A 534 -21.78 -13.48 -13.65
C ALA A 534 -20.91 -12.83 -12.57
N PHE A 535 -21.40 -11.79 -11.91
CA PHE A 535 -20.94 -11.50 -10.55
C PHE A 535 -21.73 -12.35 -9.55
N ARG A 536 -21.14 -12.66 -8.41
CA ARG A 536 -21.75 -13.32 -7.26
C ARG A 536 -21.39 -12.55 -6.00
N ALA A 537 -22.39 -12.13 -5.22
CA ALA A 537 -22.19 -11.36 -4.00
C ALA A 537 -23.17 -11.82 -2.91
N ARG A 538 -22.69 -12.03 -1.68
CA ARG A 538 -23.53 -12.30 -0.51
C ARG A 538 -23.84 -11.00 0.21
N VAL A 539 -25.10 -10.58 0.17
CA VAL A 539 -25.57 -9.34 0.80
C VAL A 539 -25.62 -9.53 2.33
N PHE A 540 -25.22 -8.51 3.10
CA PHE A 540 -25.14 -8.58 4.56
C PHE A 540 -25.52 -7.26 5.25
N GLY A 541 -25.82 -7.29 6.54
CA GLY A 541 -25.91 -6.10 7.42
C GLY A 541 -27.24 -5.87 8.15
N GLY A 542 -28.27 -6.67 7.87
CA GLY A 542 -29.58 -6.56 8.55
C GLY A 542 -29.65 -7.31 9.88
N SER A 543 -29.09 -8.51 9.91
CA SER A 543 -29.03 -9.42 11.06
C SER A 543 -27.60 -9.83 11.42
N GLU A 544 -26.70 -9.75 10.44
CA GLU A 544 -25.29 -10.10 10.56
C GLU A 544 -24.44 -8.85 10.82
N ASN A 545 -23.66 -8.89 11.91
CA ASN A 545 -22.63 -7.91 12.21
C ASN A 545 -21.26 -8.56 11.99
N LEU A 546 -20.62 -8.31 10.85
CA LEU A 546 -19.33 -8.93 10.48
C LEU A 546 -18.25 -8.81 11.56
N ARG A 547 -18.23 -7.69 12.26
CA ARG A 547 -17.31 -7.43 13.37
C ARG A 547 -17.48 -8.42 14.53
N ILE A 548 -18.70 -8.91 14.75
CA ILE A 548 -19.09 -9.79 15.86
C ILE A 548 -19.20 -11.24 15.40
N ASP A 549 -19.86 -11.46 14.26
CA ASP A 549 -20.27 -12.78 13.77
C ASP A 549 -19.20 -13.45 12.90
N GLY A 550 -18.22 -12.69 12.41
CA GLY A 550 -17.16 -13.18 11.55
C GLY A 550 -17.62 -13.49 10.12
N PHE A 551 -16.75 -14.15 9.34
CA PHE A 551 -17.00 -14.47 7.93
C PHE A 551 -17.67 -15.83 7.68
N GLU A 552 -18.22 -16.49 8.71
CA GLU A 552 -18.82 -17.83 8.59
C GLU A 552 -19.89 -17.97 7.47
#